data_AF-A0A8B6FVD0-F1
#
_entry.id   AF-A0A8B6FVD0-F1
#
_cell.length_a   1.000
_cell.length_b   1.000
_cell.length_c   1.000
_cell.angle_alpha   90.00
_cell.angle_beta   90.00
_cell.angle_gamma   90.00
#
_symmetry.space_group_name_H-M   'P 1'
#
loop_
_entity.id
_entity.type
_entity.pdbx_description
1 polymer ?
#
loop_
_entity_poly.entity_id
_entity_poly.type
_entity_poly.pdbx_seq_one_letter_code
_entity_poly.pdbx_strand_id
1 'polypeptide(L)'
;MRNFFTCGTVKFEGDNELSSVREIVVKNMSDFVKDGHDLEEAEKQLNEKGPNEDAWCELCPEAEVNRRECIDEGKVTSVIEEDLSIPDLNNEKSSSSVGTNLLSVSLTKNEIIPRLRSLNVKQRRILYKVRDWCIQKSNGKTPEPLHLFITGGAGTGKSHLIKCIQYEATRILAQTSENPDDLTVLLTAPTGTAAFNIHGLTIHSALGIFKTLSPDHATLSEDKINSLRTKLENLQILIIDEISMVNKKLLFFVHERLRQVKKRPDKCLFGGVSVIAVGDFYQLPPVKTKRVDKLYVDDPSNPSNQLWNGLFEIAELDEIMRQREDGLFAELLNRLRVKQKNESLTLFDKRTLTHCFGDGPDEALHIYSTNAEVDNFNKEMIMKLCTEFKTN
;
A
#
# COMPACT_ATOMS: atom_id res chain seq x y z
N MET A 1 0.73 -33.85 28.89
CA MET A 1 1.55 -32.88 29.63
C MET A 1 0.97 -32.43 30.97
N ARG A 2 -0.34 -32.12 31.09
CA ARG A 2 -0.94 -31.65 32.37
C ARG A 2 -0.70 -32.56 33.59
N ASN A 3 -0.70 -33.89 33.42
CA ASN A 3 -0.49 -34.83 34.55
C ASN A 3 0.95 -34.84 35.11
N PHE A 4 1.96 -34.52 34.30
CA PHE A 4 3.35 -34.49 34.77
C PHE A 4 3.66 -33.20 35.54
N PHE A 5 2.99 -32.10 35.17
CA PHE A 5 3.08 -30.84 35.91
C PHE A 5 2.48 -30.94 37.32
N THR A 6 1.36 -31.65 37.48
CA THR A 6 0.67 -31.74 38.78
C THR A 6 1.28 -32.76 39.74
N CYS A 7 1.86 -33.86 39.22
CA CYS A 7 2.28 -35.01 40.04
C CYS A 7 3.73 -35.45 39.81
N GLY A 8 4.47 -34.78 38.91
CA GLY A 8 5.84 -35.14 38.59
C GLY A 8 6.83 -34.68 39.66
N THR A 9 7.85 -35.49 39.90
CA THR A 9 9.01 -35.13 40.72
C THR A 9 10.29 -35.31 39.90
N VAL A 10 11.27 -34.45 40.16
CA VAL A 10 12.57 -34.43 39.48
C VAL A 10 13.69 -34.35 40.51
N LYS A 11 14.84 -34.91 40.14
CA LYS A 11 16.04 -34.95 40.96
C LYS A 11 17.17 -34.26 40.20
N PHE A 12 17.84 -33.30 40.83
CA PHE A 12 18.97 -32.60 40.25
C PHE A 12 20.27 -33.38 40.52
N GLU A 13 21.22 -33.33 39.59
CA GLU A 13 22.52 -33.98 39.76
C GLU A 13 23.27 -33.35 40.94
N GLY A 14 23.42 -34.12 42.03
CA GLY A 14 24.11 -33.70 43.25
C GLY A 14 23.24 -33.61 44.50
N ASP A 15 21.90 -33.62 44.35
CA ASP A 15 20.95 -33.58 45.47
C ASP A 15 20.22 -34.91 45.61
N ASN A 16 20.08 -35.43 46.84
CA ASN A 16 19.46 -36.75 47.08
C ASN A 16 17.94 -36.70 47.28
N GLU A 17 17.34 -35.51 47.30
CA GLU A 17 15.90 -35.31 47.53
C GLU A 17 15.13 -35.09 46.22
N LEU A 18 13.88 -35.59 46.20
CA LEU A 18 12.97 -35.45 45.08
C LEU A 18 12.21 -34.13 45.22
N SER A 19 12.34 -33.23 44.24
CA SER A 19 11.64 -31.95 44.22
C SER A 19 10.40 -32.01 43.31
N SER A 20 9.32 -31.36 43.72
CA SER A 20 8.09 -31.28 42.94
C SER A 20 8.30 -30.42 41.69
N VAL A 21 7.92 -30.96 40.52
CA VAL A 21 7.99 -30.23 39.24
C VAL A 21 7.13 -28.96 39.30
N ARG A 22 5.99 -29.01 39.98
CA ARG A 22 5.08 -27.87 40.13
C ARG A 22 5.75 -26.72 40.87
N GLU A 23 6.43 -27.00 41.97
CA GLU A 23 7.04 -25.98 42.81
C GLU A 23 8.21 -25.30 42.10
N ILE A 24 9.01 -26.06 41.37
CA ILE A 24 10.12 -25.54 40.56
C ILE A 24 9.61 -24.63 39.45
N VAL A 25 8.58 -25.07 38.73
CA VAL A 25 8.03 -24.28 37.62
C VAL A 25 7.33 -23.02 38.12
N VAL A 26 6.59 -23.08 39.24
CA VAL A 26 5.93 -21.91 39.83
C VAL A 26 6.96 -20.90 40.35
N LYS A 27 8.04 -21.37 41.00
CA LYS A 27 9.13 -20.49 41.46
C LYS A 27 9.88 -19.83 40.30
N ASN A 28 10.16 -20.59 39.24
CA ASN A 28 10.78 -20.02 38.04
C ASN A 28 9.81 -19.06 37.32
N MET A 29 8.51 -19.34 37.28
CA MET A 29 7.53 -18.41 36.74
C MET A 29 7.52 -17.08 37.51
N SER A 30 7.61 -17.08 38.84
CA SER A 30 7.65 -15.83 39.61
C SER A 30 8.93 -15.01 39.40
N ASP A 31 10.05 -15.65 39.06
CA ASP A 31 11.32 -14.97 38.83
C ASP A 31 11.46 -14.43 37.39
N PHE A 32 10.81 -15.08 36.41
CA PHE A 32 10.97 -14.77 34.98
C PHE A 32 9.73 -14.15 34.32
N VAL A 33 8.59 -14.11 34.99
CA VAL A 33 7.33 -13.60 34.44
C VAL A 33 6.73 -12.58 35.40
N LYS A 34 7.27 -11.35 35.39
CA LYS A 34 6.80 -10.26 36.27
C LYS A 34 5.40 -9.76 35.93
N ASP A 35 4.97 -9.88 34.67
CA ASP A 35 3.71 -9.31 34.16
C ASP A 35 2.83 -10.36 33.44
N GLY A 36 2.96 -11.64 33.81
CA GLY A 36 2.29 -12.75 33.09
C GLY A 36 0.79 -12.76 33.23
N HIS A 37 0.28 -12.27 34.37
CA HIS A 37 -1.15 -12.12 34.58
C HIS A 37 -1.73 -11.04 33.66
N ASP A 38 -0.98 -9.95 33.42
CA ASP A 38 -1.43 -8.87 32.54
C ASP A 38 -1.38 -9.29 31.07
N LEU A 39 -0.43 -10.14 30.69
CA LEU A 39 -0.36 -10.75 29.36
C LEU A 39 -1.49 -11.76 29.11
N GLU A 40 -1.82 -12.63 30.08
CA GLU A 40 -2.96 -13.54 29.97
C GLU A 40 -4.31 -12.78 29.95
N GLU A 41 -4.44 -11.71 30.74
CA GLU A 41 -5.62 -10.83 30.73
C GLU A 41 -5.75 -10.11 29.38
N ALA A 42 -4.65 -9.59 28.83
CA ALA A 42 -4.62 -8.95 27.52
C ALA A 42 -4.92 -9.94 26.37
N GLU A 43 -4.39 -11.15 26.43
CA GLU A 43 -4.65 -12.22 25.45
C GLU A 43 -6.11 -12.71 25.52
N LYS A 44 -6.68 -12.75 26.72
CA LYS A 44 -8.10 -13.06 26.92
C LYS A 44 -8.99 -11.94 26.38
N GLN A 45 -8.63 -10.68 26.60
CA GLN A 45 -9.34 -9.53 26.02
C GLN A 45 -9.23 -9.50 24.49
N LEU A 46 -8.08 -9.85 23.92
CA LEU A 46 -7.88 -9.98 22.47
C LEU A 46 -8.74 -11.11 21.88
N ASN A 47 -8.84 -12.24 22.56
CA ASN A 47 -9.68 -13.36 22.12
C ASN A 47 -11.19 -13.09 22.27
N GLU A 48 -11.60 -12.32 23.29
CA GLU A 48 -13.01 -11.98 23.52
C GLU A 48 -13.50 -10.79 22.67
N LYS A 49 -12.65 -9.78 22.42
CA LYS A 49 -13.03 -8.54 21.71
C LYS A 49 -12.48 -8.45 20.28
N GLY A 50 -11.58 -9.34 19.87
CA GLY A 50 -10.80 -9.21 18.63
C GLY A 50 -9.63 -8.23 18.78
N PRO A 51 -8.74 -8.13 17.77
CA PRO A 51 -7.72 -7.08 17.73
C PRO A 51 -8.39 -5.71 17.83
N ASN A 52 -7.77 -4.80 18.56
CA ASN A 52 -8.22 -3.41 18.66
C ASN A 52 -7.94 -2.73 17.31
N GLU A 53 -8.76 -3.03 16.30
CA GLU A 53 -8.77 -2.35 15.02
C GLU A 53 -9.21 -0.91 15.30
N ASP A 54 -8.28 0.03 15.46
CA ASP A 54 -8.57 1.46 15.14
C ASP A 54 -7.39 2.43 15.16
N ALA A 55 -6.18 2.09 15.63
CA ALA A 55 -5.11 3.09 15.70
C ALA A 55 -4.56 3.55 14.32
N TRP A 56 -4.66 2.71 13.29
CA TRP A 56 -4.14 3.03 11.95
C TRP A 56 -5.17 3.65 11.00
N CYS A 57 -6.47 3.50 11.30
CA CYS A 57 -7.53 4.02 10.45
C CYS A 57 -7.82 5.52 10.70
N GLU A 58 -7.40 6.07 11.84
CA GLU A 58 -7.51 7.50 12.14
C GLU A 58 -6.45 8.38 11.45
N LEU A 59 -5.38 7.77 10.90
CA LEU A 59 -4.21 8.48 10.37
C LEU A 59 -4.36 9.00 8.92
N CYS A 60 -5.49 8.74 8.25
CA CYS A 60 -5.67 9.12 6.85
C CYS A 60 -7.12 9.57 6.55
N PRO A 61 -7.39 10.84 6.17
CA PRO A 61 -8.74 11.32 5.90
C PRO A 61 -9.34 10.64 4.67
N GLU A 62 -8.51 10.22 3.72
CA GLU A 62 -8.95 9.44 2.57
C GLU A 62 -9.34 8.01 2.96
N ALA A 63 -8.71 7.42 3.98
CA ALA A 63 -9.11 6.12 4.52
C ALA A 63 -10.41 6.24 5.33
N GLU A 64 -10.56 7.30 6.14
CA GLU A 64 -11.75 7.54 6.95
C GLU A 64 -12.97 7.94 6.11
N VAL A 65 -12.81 8.73 5.04
CA VAL A 65 -13.91 9.00 4.09
C VAL A 65 -14.32 7.73 3.34
N ASN A 66 -13.35 6.91 2.87
CA ASN A 66 -13.67 5.62 2.26
C ASN A 66 -14.29 4.66 3.28
N ARG A 67 -13.90 4.71 4.56
CA ARG A 67 -14.46 3.90 5.64
C ARG A 67 -15.90 4.30 5.97
N ARG A 68 -16.19 5.59 6.06
CA ARG A 68 -17.57 6.10 6.24
C ARG A 68 -18.46 5.74 5.05
N GLU A 69 -17.95 5.84 3.81
CA GLU A 69 -18.63 5.29 2.63
C GLU A 69 -18.87 3.76 2.76
N CYS A 70 -17.91 2.99 3.28
CA CYS A 70 -18.06 1.55 3.51
C CYS A 70 -19.04 1.18 4.66
N ILE A 71 -19.15 2.00 5.71
CA ILE A 71 -20.04 1.81 6.87
C ILE A 71 -21.49 2.11 6.48
N ASP A 72 -21.74 3.18 5.72
CA ASP A 72 -23.07 3.49 5.15
C ASP A 72 -23.55 2.41 4.16
N GLU A 73 -22.63 1.61 3.61
CA GLU A 73 -22.88 0.51 2.67
C GLU A 73 -22.97 -0.88 3.34
N GLY A 74 -22.89 -0.97 4.67
CA GLY A 74 -23.18 -2.19 5.44
C GLY A 74 -22.12 -3.30 5.36
N LYS A 75 -20.84 -2.97 5.17
CA LYS A 75 -19.73 -3.95 5.14
C LYS A 75 -18.84 -3.86 6.39
N VAL A 76 -18.84 -4.91 7.20
CA VAL A 76 -17.76 -5.22 8.16
C VAL A 76 -16.89 -6.30 7.52
N THR A 77 -15.61 -6.04 7.30
CA THR A 77 -14.65 -7.06 6.86
C THR A 77 -13.53 -7.13 7.89
N SER A 78 -13.56 -8.13 8.75
CA SER A 78 -12.46 -8.45 9.67
C SER A 78 -11.29 -9.02 8.86
N VAL A 79 -10.21 -8.24 8.73
CA VAL A 79 -8.96 -8.75 8.16
C VAL A 79 -8.06 -9.08 9.34
N ILE A 80 -7.81 -10.38 9.54
CA ILE A 80 -6.89 -10.88 10.56
C ILE A 80 -5.51 -10.30 10.29
N GLU A 81 -5.05 -9.39 11.16
CA GLU A 81 -3.66 -8.94 11.24
C GLU A 81 -2.80 -10.11 11.75
N GLU A 82 -1.89 -10.63 10.91
CA GLU A 82 -0.77 -11.45 11.39
C GLU A 82 0.56 -10.71 11.17
N ASP A 83 1.21 -10.48 12.32
CA ASP A 83 2.64 -10.26 12.59
C ASP A 83 3.38 -9.10 11.90
N LEU A 84 3.24 -7.91 12.49
CA LEU A 84 4.25 -6.86 12.48
C LEU A 84 5.50 -7.31 13.24
N SER A 85 6.43 -7.96 12.54
CA SER A 85 7.78 -8.22 13.08
C SER A 85 8.54 -6.91 13.36
N ILE A 86 8.76 -6.63 14.65
CA ILE A 86 9.60 -5.53 15.14
C ILE A 86 11.08 -5.87 14.81
N PRO A 87 11.84 -5.00 14.11
CA PRO A 87 13.14 -5.36 13.53
C PRO A 87 14.28 -5.67 14.53
N ASP A 88 14.13 -5.32 15.80
CA ASP A 88 15.24 -5.32 16.77
C ASP A 88 15.31 -6.55 17.69
N LEU A 89 14.47 -7.57 17.50
CA LEU A 89 14.42 -8.74 18.40
C LEU A 89 14.70 -10.11 17.77
N ASN A 90 14.89 -10.24 16.46
CA ASN A 90 15.14 -11.55 15.84
C ASN A 90 16.61 -11.78 15.52
N ASN A 91 17.35 -12.15 16.56
CA ASN A 91 18.63 -12.84 16.38
C ASN A 91 18.37 -14.35 16.41
N GLU A 92 17.77 -14.91 15.36
CA GLU A 92 17.95 -16.31 14.99
C GLU A 92 17.40 -16.65 13.60
N LYS A 93 18.14 -17.51 12.90
CA LYS A 93 17.85 -18.02 11.56
C LYS A 93 16.53 -18.80 11.58
N SER A 94 15.47 -18.28 10.98
CA SER A 94 14.34 -19.10 10.57
C SER A 94 13.71 -18.59 9.28
N SER A 95 13.61 -19.54 8.34
CA SER A 95 12.88 -19.49 7.09
C SER A 95 11.38 -19.33 7.39
N SER A 96 10.82 -18.12 7.24
CA SER A 96 9.38 -17.90 7.28
C SER A 96 8.84 -17.58 5.88
N SER A 97 8.02 -18.50 5.40
CA SER A 97 7.19 -18.40 4.20
C SER A 97 6.05 -17.41 4.46
N VAL A 98 6.23 -16.14 4.10
CA VAL A 98 5.13 -15.16 4.12
C VAL A 98 4.25 -15.38 2.88
N GLY A 99 3.18 -16.15 3.05
CA GLY A 99 2.12 -16.27 2.06
C GLY A 99 1.28 -15.00 2.03
N THR A 100 1.64 -14.03 1.18
CA THR A 100 0.75 -12.89 0.89
C THR A 100 -0.47 -13.39 0.13
N ASN A 101 -1.64 -13.40 0.78
CA ASN A 101 -2.93 -13.66 0.14
C ASN A 101 -3.29 -12.46 -0.73
N LEU A 102 -3.09 -12.60 -2.05
CA LEU A 102 -3.53 -11.65 -3.08
C LEU A 102 -5.03 -11.84 -3.32
N LEU A 103 -5.88 -11.52 -2.35
CA LEU A 103 -7.33 -11.56 -2.56
C LEU A 103 -7.73 -10.38 -3.44
N SER A 104 -8.38 -10.65 -4.57
CA SER A 104 -9.01 -9.62 -5.38
C SER A 104 -10.25 -9.12 -4.65
N VAL A 105 -10.15 -7.95 -4.00
CA VAL A 105 -11.32 -7.30 -3.42
C VAL A 105 -12.22 -6.85 -4.56
N SER A 106 -13.30 -7.59 -4.80
CA SER A 106 -14.29 -7.29 -5.83
C SER A 106 -15.32 -6.30 -5.28
N LEU A 107 -15.29 -5.06 -5.78
CA LEU A 107 -16.32 -4.06 -5.50
C LEU A 107 -17.68 -4.58 -5.96
N THR A 108 -18.73 -4.39 -5.14
CA THR A 108 -20.06 -4.88 -5.53
C THR A 108 -20.63 -4.06 -6.68
N LYS A 109 -21.61 -4.62 -7.41
CA LYS A 109 -22.31 -3.89 -8.48
C LYS A 109 -22.94 -2.59 -7.97
N ASN A 110 -23.42 -2.58 -6.73
CA ASN A 110 -24.08 -1.41 -6.13
C ASN A 110 -23.09 -0.28 -5.84
N GLU A 111 -21.87 -0.61 -5.41
CA GLU A 111 -20.78 0.35 -5.16
C GLU A 111 -20.25 0.98 -6.45
N ILE A 112 -20.09 0.19 -7.50
CA ILE A 112 -19.35 0.64 -8.69
C ILE A 112 -20.21 1.39 -9.72
N ILE A 113 -21.51 1.09 -9.81
CA ILE A 113 -22.41 1.73 -10.79
C ILE A 113 -22.47 3.26 -10.59
N PRO A 114 -22.63 3.79 -9.36
CA PRO A 114 -22.56 5.23 -9.12
C PRO A 114 -21.21 5.83 -9.57
N ARG A 115 -20.11 5.16 -9.24
CA ARG A 115 -18.74 5.59 -9.61
C ARG A 115 -18.57 5.69 -11.13
N LEU A 116 -18.98 4.65 -11.87
CA LEU A 116 -18.94 4.65 -13.33
C LEU A 116 -19.78 5.78 -13.96
N ARG A 117 -20.91 6.13 -13.35
CA ARG A 117 -21.78 7.23 -13.81
C ARG A 117 -21.19 8.61 -13.52
N SER A 118 -20.45 8.75 -12.41
CA SER A 118 -19.83 10.02 -12.02
C SER A 118 -18.56 10.36 -12.81
N LEU A 119 -18.04 9.45 -13.64
CA LEU A 119 -16.86 9.72 -14.46
C LEU A 119 -17.09 10.85 -15.46
N ASN A 120 -16.15 11.79 -15.53
CA ASN A 120 -16.16 12.82 -16.57
C ASN A 120 -15.75 12.29 -17.94
N VAL A 121 -15.76 13.19 -18.93
CA VAL A 121 -15.48 12.83 -20.33
C VAL A 121 -14.08 12.24 -20.50
N LYS A 122 -13.04 12.83 -19.88
CA LYS A 122 -11.66 12.36 -20.02
C LYS A 122 -11.42 11.04 -19.30
N GLN A 123 -11.87 10.91 -18.06
CA GLN A 123 -11.84 9.68 -17.27
C GLN A 123 -12.57 8.54 -18.00
N ARG A 124 -13.75 8.81 -18.55
CA ARG A 124 -14.53 7.84 -19.33
C ARG A 124 -13.83 7.43 -20.62
N ARG A 125 -13.17 8.36 -21.32
CA ARG A 125 -12.36 8.05 -22.51
C ARG A 125 -11.20 7.11 -22.17
N ILE A 126 -10.50 7.36 -21.07
CA ILE A 126 -9.42 6.48 -20.58
C ILE A 126 -9.99 5.10 -20.23
N LEU A 127 -11.10 5.05 -19.48
CA LEU A 127 -11.76 3.79 -19.13
C LEU A 127 -12.14 3.00 -20.38
N TYR A 128 -12.74 3.62 -21.39
CA TYR A 128 -13.12 2.94 -22.62
C TYR A 128 -11.94 2.44 -23.44
N LYS A 129 -10.81 3.16 -23.42
CA LYS A 129 -9.57 2.67 -24.04
C LYS A 129 -9.08 1.38 -23.39
N VAL A 130 -9.02 1.34 -22.05
CA VAL A 130 -8.64 0.12 -21.32
C VAL A 130 -9.66 -0.99 -21.54
N ARG A 131 -10.96 -0.65 -21.52
CA ARG A 131 -12.05 -1.59 -21.75
C ARG A 131 -11.99 -2.23 -23.14
N ASP A 132 -11.74 -1.45 -24.18
CA ASP A 132 -11.62 -1.95 -25.55
C ASP A 132 -10.44 -2.93 -25.67
N TRP A 133 -9.30 -2.59 -25.08
CA TRP A 133 -8.16 -3.51 -24.98
C TRP A 133 -8.53 -4.83 -24.28
N CYS A 134 -9.27 -4.76 -23.15
CA CYS A 134 -9.73 -5.95 -22.43
C CYS A 134 -10.69 -6.81 -23.27
N ILE A 135 -11.62 -6.18 -24.00
CA ILE A 135 -12.58 -6.89 -24.88
C ILE A 135 -11.85 -7.57 -26.04
N GLN A 136 -10.86 -6.90 -26.64
CA GLN A 136 -10.05 -7.52 -27.68
C GLN A 136 -9.34 -8.77 -27.14
N LYS A 137 -8.77 -8.66 -25.94
CA LYS A 137 -8.11 -9.77 -25.25
C LYS A 137 -9.06 -10.92 -24.91
N SER A 138 -10.26 -10.61 -24.39
CA SER A 138 -11.28 -11.61 -24.05
C SER A 138 -11.82 -12.36 -25.26
N ASN A 139 -11.83 -11.70 -26.43
CA ASN A 139 -12.20 -12.30 -27.70
C ASN A 139 -11.05 -13.10 -28.38
N GLY A 140 -9.97 -13.40 -27.65
CA GLY A 140 -8.85 -14.20 -28.16
C GLY A 140 -7.88 -13.45 -29.07
N LYS A 141 -8.00 -12.12 -29.22
CA LYS A 141 -7.00 -11.33 -29.94
C LYS A 141 -5.76 -11.12 -29.08
N THR A 142 -4.64 -10.79 -29.72
CA THR A 142 -3.37 -10.44 -29.07
C THR A 142 -3.03 -8.96 -29.30
N PRO A 143 -3.78 -8.02 -28.69
CA PRO A 143 -3.43 -6.60 -28.78
C PRO A 143 -2.06 -6.35 -28.12
N GLU A 144 -1.36 -5.32 -28.59
CA GLU A 144 -0.13 -4.86 -27.95
C GLU A 144 -0.42 -4.44 -26.49
N PRO A 145 0.50 -4.70 -25.54
CA PRO A 145 0.33 -4.28 -24.15
C PRO A 145 0.10 -2.77 -24.04
N LEU A 146 -0.85 -2.37 -23.21
CA LEU A 146 -1.16 -0.97 -22.95
C LEU A 146 -0.19 -0.42 -21.90
N HIS A 147 0.65 0.54 -22.28
CA HIS A 147 1.47 1.32 -21.35
C HIS A 147 0.92 2.74 -21.26
N LEU A 148 0.21 3.05 -20.17
CA LEU A 148 -0.51 4.31 -19.99
C LEU A 148 -0.05 5.02 -18.73
N PHE A 149 0.28 6.30 -18.83
CA PHE A 149 0.54 7.18 -17.71
C PHE A 149 -0.64 8.14 -17.54
N ILE A 150 -1.44 7.92 -16.50
CA ILE A 150 -2.56 8.79 -16.11
C ILE A 150 -2.04 9.81 -15.11
N THR A 151 -2.02 11.08 -15.52
CA THR A 151 -1.58 12.18 -14.66
C THR A 151 -2.67 13.21 -14.45
N GLY A 152 -2.50 14.08 -13.47
CA GLY A 152 -3.44 15.14 -13.15
C GLY A 152 -3.21 15.67 -11.75
N GLY A 153 -3.61 16.93 -11.51
CA GLY A 153 -3.45 17.59 -10.22
C GLY A 153 -4.16 16.86 -9.07
N ALA A 154 -3.92 17.32 -7.84
CA ALA A 154 -4.66 16.84 -6.68
C ALA A 154 -6.17 17.04 -6.89
N GLY A 155 -6.99 16.08 -6.46
CA GLY A 155 -8.45 16.18 -6.56
C GLY A 155 -9.05 15.90 -7.94
N THR A 156 -8.28 15.51 -8.97
CA THR A 156 -8.77 15.17 -10.33
C THR A 156 -9.47 13.80 -10.44
N GLY A 157 -9.59 13.05 -9.34
CA GLY A 157 -10.28 11.75 -9.32
C GLY A 157 -9.46 10.56 -9.84
N LYS A 158 -8.12 10.62 -9.78
CA LYS A 158 -7.22 9.53 -10.20
C LYS A 158 -7.56 8.17 -9.55
N SER A 159 -7.60 8.10 -8.22
CA SER A 159 -7.90 6.85 -7.51
C SER A 159 -9.32 6.35 -7.76
N HIS A 160 -10.28 7.27 -7.99
CA HIS A 160 -11.64 6.92 -8.41
C HIS A 160 -11.67 6.24 -9.79
N LEU A 161 -10.86 6.74 -10.74
CA LEU A 161 -10.68 6.12 -12.04
C LEU A 161 -9.99 4.76 -11.94
N ILE A 162 -9.00 4.59 -11.07
CA ILE A 162 -8.34 3.29 -10.81
C ILE A 162 -9.37 2.23 -10.41
N LYS A 163 -10.23 2.53 -9.42
CA LYS A 163 -11.29 1.62 -8.97
C LYS A 163 -12.24 1.21 -10.11
N CYS A 164 -12.61 2.16 -10.98
CA CYS A 164 -13.45 1.88 -12.15
C CYS A 164 -12.75 1.00 -13.20
N ILE A 165 -11.47 1.27 -13.49
CA ILE A 165 -10.66 0.48 -14.42
C ILE A 165 -10.49 -0.94 -13.90
N GLN A 166 -10.12 -1.09 -12.63
CA GLN A 166 -9.95 -2.39 -11.98
C GLN A 166 -11.22 -3.23 -12.12
N TYR A 167 -12.38 -2.68 -11.75
CA TYR A 167 -13.63 -3.41 -11.82
C TYR A 167 -13.98 -3.86 -13.25
N GLU A 168 -13.95 -2.95 -14.22
CA GLU A 168 -14.29 -3.26 -15.61
C GLU A 168 -13.31 -4.26 -16.23
N ALA A 169 -12.00 -4.06 -16.00
CA ALA A 169 -10.97 -4.93 -16.53
C ALA A 169 -11.05 -6.32 -15.91
N THR A 170 -11.13 -6.46 -14.58
CA THR A 170 -11.27 -7.76 -13.91
C THR A 170 -12.52 -8.49 -14.41
N ARG A 171 -13.66 -7.80 -14.54
CA ARG A 171 -14.90 -8.42 -15.02
C ARG A 171 -14.78 -8.97 -16.44
N ILE A 172 -14.12 -8.23 -17.34
CA ILE A 172 -13.98 -8.64 -18.75
C ILE A 172 -12.92 -9.73 -18.90
N LEU A 173 -11.79 -9.57 -18.22
CA LEU A 173 -10.65 -10.48 -18.31
C LEU A 173 -10.86 -11.79 -17.53
N ALA A 174 -11.80 -11.83 -16.56
CA ALA A 174 -12.19 -13.08 -15.90
C ALA A 174 -12.62 -14.17 -16.90
N GLN A 175 -13.13 -13.80 -18.08
CA GLN A 175 -13.50 -14.74 -19.15
C GLN A 175 -12.30 -15.43 -19.80
N THR A 176 -11.08 -14.90 -19.59
CA THR A 176 -9.84 -15.45 -20.14
C THR A 176 -9.10 -16.37 -19.19
N SER A 177 -9.59 -16.50 -17.95
CA SER A 177 -9.01 -17.37 -16.93
C SER A 177 -9.84 -18.61 -16.73
N GLU A 178 -9.18 -19.74 -16.49
CA GLU A 178 -9.84 -21.00 -16.16
C GLU A 178 -10.37 -20.99 -14.71
N ASN A 179 -9.63 -20.36 -13.79
CA ASN A 179 -10.04 -20.24 -12.40
C ASN A 179 -10.58 -18.83 -12.10
N PRO A 180 -11.73 -18.71 -11.41
CA PRO A 180 -12.29 -17.41 -11.04
C PRO A 180 -11.43 -16.63 -10.06
N ASP A 181 -10.58 -17.32 -9.30
CA ASP A 181 -9.67 -16.72 -8.31
C ASP A 181 -8.36 -16.19 -8.91
N ASP A 182 -8.16 -16.37 -10.21
CA ASP A 182 -6.96 -15.93 -10.90
C ASP A 182 -6.85 -14.41 -10.96
N LEU A 183 -5.67 -13.90 -10.61
CA LEU A 183 -5.42 -12.47 -10.59
C LEU A 183 -5.09 -11.94 -11.99
N THR A 184 -6.09 -11.35 -12.66
CA THR A 184 -5.92 -10.73 -13.98
C THR A 184 -5.48 -9.26 -13.92
N VAL A 185 -5.84 -8.56 -12.85
CA VAL A 185 -5.48 -7.15 -12.60
C VAL A 185 -4.86 -7.02 -11.22
N LEU A 186 -3.65 -6.49 -11.14
CA LEU A 186 -2.93 -6.26 -9.88
C LEU A 186 -2.82 -4.76 -9.62
N LEU A 187 -3.29 -4.32 -8.45
CA LEU A 187 -3.16 -2.94 -7.97
C LEU A 187 -1.95 -2.83 -7.05
N THR A 188 -1.09 -1.85 -7.32
CA THR A 188 0.09 -1.59 -6.52
C THR A 188 0.31 -0.11 -6.25
N ALA A 189 1.02 0.20 -5.17
CA ALA A 189 1.52 1.54 -4.87
C ALA A 189 2.89 1.46 -4.16
N PRO A 190 3.71 2.53 -4.14
CA PRO A 190 5.01 2.53 -3.48
C PRO A 190 4.93 2.56 -1.94
N THR A 191 3.86 3.11 -1.36
CA THR A 191 3.66 3.22 0.10
C THR A 191 2.46 2.37 0.55
N GLY A 192 2.48 1.94 1.83
CA GLY A 192 1.39 1.15 2.41
C GLY A 192 0.05 1.88 2.40
N THR A 193 0.05 3.15 2.80
CA THR A 193 -1.15 4.00 2.82
C THR A 193 -1.76 4.16 1.42
N ALA A 194 -0.95 4.43 0.40
CA ALA A 194 -1.45 4.55 -0.97
C ALA A 194 -1.98 3.21 -1.50
N ALA A 195 -1.31 2.10 -1.18
CA ALA A 195 -1.77 0.77 -1.55
C ALA A 195 -3.12 0.45 -0.90
N PHE A 196 -3.28 0.77 0.38
CA PHE A 196 -4.52 0.58 1.12
C PHE A 196 -5.69 1.38 0.50
N ASN A 197 -5.46 2.65 0.12
CA ASN A 197 -6.50 3.51 -0.47
C ASN A 197 -7.13 2.96 -1.76
N ILE A 198 -6.37 2.16 -2.52
CA ILE A 198 -6.83 1.49 -3.74
C ILE A 198 -7.15 0.01 -3.52
N HIS A 199 -7.12 -0.50 -2.29
CA HIS A 199 -7.25 -1.93 -1.97
C HIS A 199 -6.24 -2.81 -2.72
N GLY A 200 -5.02 -2.31 -2.87
CA GLY A 200 -3.89 -2.97 -3.50
C GLY A 200 -2.78 -3.33 -2.52
N LEU A 201 -1.64 -3.70 -3.06
CA LEU A 201 -0.44 -4.05 -2.29
C LEU A 201 0.71 -3.07 -2.55
N THR A 202 1.72 -3.06 -1.69
CA THR A 202 2.95 -2.34 -2.03
C THR A 202 3.65 -3.02 -3.22
N ILE A 203 4.30 -2.26 -4.09
CA ILE A 203 5.09 -2.83 -5.22
C ILE A 203 6.09 -3.88 -4.70
N HIS A 204 6.72 -3.59 -3.56
CA HIS A 204 7.70 -4.46 -2.91
C HIS A 204 7.08 -5.79 -2.49
N SER A 205 5.94 -5.78 -1.80
CA SER A 205 5.27 -7.01 -1.35
C SER A 205 4.64 -7.79 -2.50
N ALA A 206 3.99 -7.10 -3.45
CA ALA A 206 3.29 -7.72 -4.57
C ALA A 206 4.23 -8.50 -5.51
N LEU A 207 5.43 -7.97 -5.73
CA LEU A 207 6.40 -8.53 -6.66
C LEU A 207 7.58 -9.20 -5.98
N GLY A 208 7.68 -9.17 -4.64
CA GLY A 208 8.83 -9.70 -3.90
C GLY A 208 10.12 -8.95 -4.20
N ILE A 209 10.05 -7.62 -4.31
CA ILE A 209 11.21 -6.75 -4.57
C ILE A 209 11.73 -6.24 -3.22
N PHE A 210 13.03 -6.42 -2.95
CA PHE A 210 13.65 -5.95 -1.71
C PHE A 210 13.76 -4.42 -1.67
N LYS A 211 13.68 -3.84 -0.47
CA LYS A 211 13.85 -2.38 -0.26
C LYS A 211 15.23 -1.91 -0.71
N THR A 212 16.26 -2.71 -0.44
CA THR A 212 17.62 -2.50 -0.95
C THR A 212 17.70 -3.04 -2.37
N LEU A 213 17.53 -2.14 -3.32
CA LEU A 213 17.68 -2.43 -4.74
C LEU A 213 19.17 -2.57 -5.08
N SER A 214 19.86 -3.65 -4.68
CA SER A 214 21.21 -3.97 -5.18
C SER A 214 21.14 -5.06 -6.24
N PRO A 215 22.08 -5.12 -7.20
CA PRO A 215 22.15 -6.21 -8.18
C PRO A 215 22.25 -7.59 -7.52
N ASP A 216 22.94 -7.66 -6.38
CA ASP A 216 23.18 -8.91 -5.64
C ASP A 216 21.93 -9.42 -4.89
N HIS A 217 20.95 -8.53 -4.63
CA HIS A 217 19.65 -8.89 -4.04
C HIS A 217 18.55 -9.05 -5.09
N ALA A 218 18.88 -9.04 -6.39
CA ALA A 218 17.91 -9.19 -7.47
C ALA A 218 17.32 -10.61 -7.57
N THR A 219 18.05 -11.61 -7.09
CA THR A 219 17.71 -13.03 -7.22
C THR A 219 16.87 -13.49 -6.02
N LEU A 220 15.56 -13.62 -6.25
CA LEU A 220 14.72 -14.40 -5.36
C LEU A 220 15.13 -15.88 -5.44
N SER A 221 14.88 -16.64 -4.36
CA SER A 221 14.97 -18.10 -4.41
C SER A 221 13.99 -18.67 -5.44
N GLU A 222 14.32 -19.81 -6.04
CA GLU A 222 13.48 -20.44 -7.05
C GLU A 222 12.06 -20.71 -6.53
N ASP A 223 11.92 -21.13 -5.27
CA ASP A 223 10.63 -21.36 -4.63
C ASP A 223 9.77 -20.09 -4.57
N LYS A 224 10.36 -18.95 -4.21
CA LYS A 224 9.64 -17.67 -4.16
C LYS A 224 9.23 -17.21 -5.55
N ILE A 225 10.09 -17.40 -6.54
CA ILE A 225 9.75 -17.08 -7.94
C ILE A 225 8.63 -18.00 -8.42
N ASN A 226 8.68 -19.30 -8.11
CA ASN A 226 7.64 -20.25 -8.50
C ASN A 226 6.29 -19.93 -7.84
N SER A 227 6.29 -19.53 -6.56
CA SER A 227 5.07 -19.05 -5.90
C SER A 227 4.50 -17.80 -6.58
N LEU A 228 5.35 -16.82 -6.92
CA LEU A 228 4.92 -15.63 -7.67
C LEU A 228 4.43 -15.99 -9.08
N ARG A 229 5.05 -16.98 -9.74
CA ARG A 229 4.63 -17.47 -11.06
C ARG A 229 3.21 -17.99 -11.03
N THR A 230 2.89 -18.87 -10.09
CA THR A 230 1.53 -19.39 -9.94
C THR A 230 0.55 -18.27 -9.63
N LYS A 231 0.89 -17.36 -8.71
CA LYS A 231 0.01 -16.25 -8.31
C LYS A 231 -0.26 -15.24 -9.43
N LEU A 232 0.71 -14.99 -10.30
CA LEU A 232 0.67 -13.95 -11.33
C LEU A 232 0.62 -14.54 -12.75
N GLU A 233 0.30 -15.82 -12.88
CA GLU A 233 0.29 -16.54 -14.16
C GLU A 233 -0.64 -15.86 -15.18
N ASN A 234 -1.84 -15.50 -14.73
CA ASN A 234 -2.89 -14.87 -15.54
C ASN A 234 -2.92 -13.34 -15.44
N LEU A 235 -1.92 -12.73 -14.78
CA LEU A 235 -1.80 -11.27 -14.69
C LEU A 235 -1.69 -10.63 -16.09
N GLN A 236 -2.59 -9.70 -16.40
CA GLN A 236 -2.62 -8.99 -17.68
C GLN A 236 -2.42 -7.49 -17.54
N ILE A 237 -2.88 -6.91 -16.43
CA ILE A 237 -2.74 -5.47 -16.15
C ILE A 237 -2.12 -5.27 -14.76
N LEU A 238 -1.02 -4.53 -14.71
CA LEU A 238 -0.45 -3.98 -13.49
C LEU A 238 -0.79 -2.49 -13.40
N ILE A 239 -1.44 -2.07 -12.32
CA ILE A 239 -1.68 -0.66 -12.01
C ILE A 239 -0.72 -0.23 -10.91
N ILE A 240 -0.04 0.91 -11.11
CA ILE A 240 0.88 1.50 -10.14
C ILE A 240 0.38 2.90 -9.80
N ASP A 241 -0.25 3.06 -8.64
CA ASP A 241 -0.61 4.38 -8.11
C ASP A 241 0.59 5.07 -7.46
N GLU A 242 0.50 6.39 -7.30
CA GLU A 242 1.57 7.25 -6.78
C GLU A 242 2.94 7.04 -7.48
N ILE A 243 2.93 6.94 -8.82
CA ILE A 243 4.14 6.74 -9.63
C ILE A 243 5.22 7.82 -9.40
N SER A 244 4.86 8.98 -8.86
CA SER A 244 5.82 10.04 -8.52
C SER A 244 6.87 9.62 -7.49
N MET A 245 6.55 8.66 -6.62
CA MET A 245 7.47 8.10 -5.64
C MET A 245 8.26 6.90 -6.16
N VAL A 246 8.04 6.48 -7.42
CA VAL A 246 8.79 5.39 -8.07
C VAL A 246 9.99 5.97 -8.81
N ASN A 247 11.17 5.35 -8.62
CA ASN A 247 12.39 5.71 -9.33
C ASN A 247 12.66 4.74 -10.50
N LYS A 248 13.57 5.13 -11.41
CA LYS A 248 13.94 4.33 -12.59
C LYS A 248 14.36 2.91 -12.23
N LYS A 249 15.10 2.77 -11.13
CA LYS A 249 15.61 1.48 -10.65
C LYS A 249 14.49 0.55 -10.22
N LEU A 250 13.54 1.05 -9.44
CA LEU A 250 12.38 0.28 -9.00
C LEU A 250 11.52 -0.15 -10.20
N LEU A 251 11.29 0.74 -11.16
CA LEU A 251 10.57 0.40 -12.40
C LEU A 251 11.30 -0.68 -13.22
N PHE A 252 12.63 -0.62 -13.27
CA PHE A 252 13.44 -1.68 -13.89
C PHE A 252 13.29 -3.03 -13.18
N PHE A 253 13.29 -3.05 -11.85
CA PHE A 253 13.04 -4.27 -11.09
C PHE A 253 11.63 -4.82 -11.29
N VAL A 254 10.61 -3.96 -11.43
CA VAL A 254 9.25 -4.36 -11.81
C VAL A 254 9.27 -5.05 -13.19
N HIS A 255 9.93 -4.43 -14.17
CA HIS A 255 10.08 -4.99 -15.52
C HIS A 255 10.75 -6.37 -15.50
N GLU A 256 11.90 -6.50 -14.84
CA GLU A 256 12.65 -7.76 -14.74
C GLU A 256 11.83 -8.84 -14.02
N ARG A 257 11.15 -8.48 -12.93
CA ARG A 257 10.36 -9.44 -12.16
C ARG A 257 9.17 -9.96 -12.96
N LEU A 258 8.46 -9.09 -13.68
CA LEU A 258 7.37 -9.53 -14.56
C LEU A 258 7.87 -10.44 -15.69
N ARG A 259 9.05 -10.16 -16.26
CA ARG A 259 9.68 -11.06 -17.25
C ARG A 259 10.02 -12.42 -16.68
N GLN A 260 10.61 -12.47 -15.49
CA GLN A 260 10.96 -13.71 -14.78
C GLN A 260 9.72 -14.57 -14.47
N VAL A 261 8.62 -13.90 -14.08
CA VAL A 261 7.32 -14.52 -13.79
C VAL A 261 6.68 -15.05 -15.07
N LYS A 262 6.61 -14.24 -16.14
CA LYS A 262 5.96 -14.61 -17.40
C LYS A 262 6.78 -15.51 -18.32
N LYS A 263 8.04 -15.81 -17.98
CA LYS A 263 9.00 -16.59 -18.80
C LYS A 263 9.09 -16.08 -20.24
N ARG A 264 9.14 -14.76 -20.42
CA ARG A 264 9.21 -14.11 -21.74
C ARG A 264 10.64 -13.66 -22.07
N PRO A 265 11.02 -13.64 -23.37
CA PRO A 265 12.34 -13.20 -23.80
C PRO A 265 12.57 -11.71 -23.54
N ASP A 266 13.82 -11.28 -23.61
CA ASP A 266 14.28 -9.95 -23.18
C ASP A 266 13.62 -8.77 -23.88
N LYS A 267 13.17 -8.97 -25.12
CA LYS A 267 12.50 -7.94 -25.91
C LYS A 267 11.05 -7.68 -25.45
N CYS A 268 10.49 -8.52 -24.59
CA CYS A 268 9.11 -8.40 -24.13
C CYS A 268 9.03 -7.48 -22.91
N LEU A 269 8.68 -6.22 -23.15
CA LEU A 269 8.53 -5.22 -22.10
C LEU A 269 7.52 -5.68 -21.04
N PHE A 270 7.93 -5.63 -19.77
CA PHE A 270 7.14 -6.06 -18.61
C PHE A 270 6.57 -7.49 -18.74
N GLY A 271 7.24 -8.37 -19.49
CA GLY A 271 6.75 -9.73 -19.73
C GLY A 271 5.44 -9.80 -20.53
N GLY A 272 5.08 -8.73 -21.24
CA GLY A 272 3.84 -8.62 -22.01
C GLY A 272 2.63 -8.20 -21.19
N VAL A 273 2.85 -7.76 -19.94
CA VAL A 273 1.81 -7.21 -19.05
C VAL A 273 1.61 -5.73 -19.38
N SER A 274 0.35 -5.32 -19.50
CA SER A 274 -0.02 -3.90 -19.63
C SER A 274 0.26 -3.18 -18.32
N VAL A 275 0.86 -1.99 -18.37
CA VAL A 275 1.21 -1.20 -17.17
C VAL A 275 0.48 0.13 -17.21
N ILE A 276 -0.38 0.38 -16.23
CA ILE A 276 -1.06 1.66 -16.03
C ILE A 276 -0.43 2.35 -14.84
N ALA A 277 0.41 3.34 -15.11
CA ALA A 277 1.00 4.20 -14.08
C ALA A 277 0.06 5.38 -13.80
N VAL A 278 -0.17 5.69 -12.53
CA VAL A 278 -1.05 6.77 -12.11
C VAL A 278 -0.32 7.63 -11.07
N GLY A 279 -0.40 8.95 -11.21
CA GLY A 279 0.18 9.87 -10.22
C GLY A 279 0.51 11.25 -10.77
N ASP A 280 1.17 12.06 -9.97
CA ASP A 280 1.49 13.45 -10.30
C ASP A 280 2.93 13.78 -9.89
N PHE A 281 3.82 14.05 -10.87
CA PHE A 281 5.23 14.34 -10.60
C PHE A 281 5.49 15.68 -9.90
N TYR A 282 4.46 16.52 -9.77
CA TYR A 282 4.51 17.71 -8.92
C TYR A 282 4.32 17.40 -7.42
N GLN A 283 3.98 16.15 -7.07
CA GLN A 283 3.93 15.69 -5.69
C GLN A 283 5.31 15.21 -5.20
N LEU A 284 5.31 14.46 -4.10
CA LEU A 284 6.53 13.97 -3.47
C LEU A 284 7.34 13.08 -4.43
N PRO A 285 8.65 13.38 -4.62
CA PRO A 285 9.54 12.54 -5.39
C PRO A 285 9.96 11.30 -4.59
N PRO A 286 10.66 10.33 -5.21
CA PRO A 286 11.17 9.16 -4.51
C PRO A 286 12.16 9.57 -3.40
N VAL A 287 12.04 8.94 -2.22
CA VAL A 287 12.87 9.24 -1.05
C VAL A 287 14.34 8.88 -1.31
N LYS A 288 15.28 9.70 -0.80
CA LYS A 288 16.75 9.49 -0.88
C LYS A 288 17.28 9.13 -2.27
N THR A 289 16.61 9.59 -3.33
CA THR A 289 16.93 9.25 -4.73
C THR A 289 17.63 10.41 -5.41
N LYS A 290 18.71 10.14 -6.16
CA LYS A 290 19.43 11.18 -6.93
C LYS A 290 18.53 11.71 -8.05
N ARG A 291 18.76 12.96 -8.47
CA ARG A 291 17.95 13.59 -9.53
C ARG A 291 17.90 12.76 -10.82
N VAL A 292 19.04 12.19 -11.23
CA VAL A 292 19.17 11.37 -12.46
C VAL A 292 18.34 10.07 -12.43
N ASP A 293 18.02 9.57 -11.23
CA ASP A 293 17.29 8.32 -11.02
C ASP A 293 15.77 8.53 -11.00
N LYS A 294 15.29 9.77 -11.07
CA LYS A 294 13.85 10.11 -11.13
C LYS A 294 13.29 9.84 -12.53
N LEU A 295 12.07 9.30 -12.61
CA LEU A 295 11.46 8.90 -13.89
C LEU A 295 11.33 10.06 -14.90
N TYR A 296 10.99 11.25 -14.43
CA TYR A 296 10.78 12.45 -15.27
C TYR A 296 12.07 13.19 -15.67
N VAL A 297 13.24 12.68 -15.27
CA VAL A 297 14.52 13.28 -15.66
C VAL A 297 15.09 12.42 -16.78
N ASP A 298 15.25 12.98 -17.96
CA ASP A 298 15.84 12.25 -19.08
C ASP A 298 17.35 12.01 -18.83
N ASP A 299 17.77 10.76 -18.96
CA ASP A 299 19.17 10.36 -18.89
C ASP A 299 19.41 9.23 -19.91
N PRO A 300 19.84 9.57 -21.14
CA PRO A 300 20.08 8.59 -22.20
C PRO A 300 21.15 7.55 -21.85
N SER A 301 22.00 7.82 -20.85
CA SER A 301 23.06 6.89 -20.42
C SER A 301 22.54 5.76 -19.53
N ASN A 302 21.34 5.89 -18.95
CA ASN A 302 20.75 4.90 -18.07
C ASN A 302 19.79 3.98 -18.86
N PRO A 303 20.06 2.66 -18.97
CA PRO A 303 19.17 1.74 -19.68
C PRO A 303 17.73 1.71 -19.13
N SER A 304 17.56 1.97 -17.82
CA SER A 304 16.25 2.02 -17.18
C SER A 304 15.42 3.24 -17.60
N ASN A 305 16.06 4.26 -18.18
CA ASN A 305 15.40 5.46 -18.69
C ASN A 305 14.47 5.13 -19.88
N GLN A 306 14.85 4.12 -20.68
CA GLN A 306 14.07 3.68 -21.85
C GLN A 306 12.74 3.02 -21.47
N LEU A 307 12.60 2.56 -20.22
CA LEU A 307 11.34 1.97 -19.74
C LEU A 307 10.25 3.01 -19.48
N TRP A 308 10.62 4.27 -19.25
CA TRP A 308 9.65 5.35 -19.04
C TRP A 308 9.52 6.23 -20.28
N ASN A 309 10.65 6.76 -20.78
CA ASN A 309 10.66 7.73 -21.86
C ASN A 309 10.32 7.06 -23.20
N GLY A 310 9.20 7.47 -23.79
CA GLY A 310 8.74 6.98 -25.10
C GLY A 310 7.89 5.71 -25.07
N LEU A 311 7.76 5.04 -23.91
CA LEU A 311 6.93 3.84 -23.77
C LEU A 311 5.51 4.15 -23.31
N PHE A 312 5.36 5.05 -22.35
CA PHE A 312 4.06 5.35 -21.75
C PHE A 312 3.33 6.45 -22.54
N GLU A 313 2.12 6.14 -23.00
CA GLU A 313 1.20 7.15 -23.51
C GLU A 313 0.66 8.01 -22.36
N ILE A 314 0.65 9.33 -22.51
CA ILE A 314 0.24 10.25 -21.44
C ILE A 314 -1.25 10.59 -21.59
N ALA A 315 -2.00 10.40 -20.51
CA ALA A 315 -3.38 10.85 -20.38
C ALA A 315 -3.52 11.80 -19.18
N GLU A 316 -3.69 13.09 -19.46
CA GLU A 316 -3.82 14.14 -18.44
C GLU A 316 -5.28 14.44 -18.08
N LEU A 317 -5.59 14.33 -16.79
CA LEU A 317 -6.81 14.78 -16.14
C LEU A 317 -6.62 16.21 -15.63
N ASP A 318 -7.44 17.13 -16.12
CA ASP A 318 -7.39 18.56 -15.82
C ASP A 318 -8.60 19.06 -15.03
N GLU A 319 -9.70 18.29 -15.00
CA GLU A 319 -10.90 18.67 -14.25
C GLU A 319 -10.78 18.30 -12.76
N ILE A 320 -10.93 19.29 -11.89
CA ILE A 320 -10.89 19.13 -10.44
C ILE A 320 -12.25 18.66 -9.94
N MET A 321 -12.25 17.52 -9.24
CA MET A 321 -13.47 16.86 -8.75
C MET A 321 -13.70 17.05 -7.25
N ARG A 322 -12.62 17.22 -6.47
CA ARG A 322 -12.69 17.25 -5.01
C ARG A 322 -13.14 18.61 -4.47
N GLN A 323 -12.56 19.70 -4.97
CA GLN A 323 -12.85 21.07 -4.50
C GLN A 323 -13.85 21.82 -5.42
N ARG A 324 -14.88 21.14 -5.93
CA ARG A 324 -15.82 21.74 -6.90
C ARG A 324 -16.54 22.98 -6.36
N GLU A 325 -16.79 23.02 -5.05
CA GLU A 325 -17.49 24.12 -4.39
C GLU A 325 -16.60 25.33 -4.10
N ASP A 326 -15.27 25.13 -4.06
CA ASP A 326 -14.29 26.19 -3.83
C ASP A 326 -13.28 26.30 -4.98
N GLY A 327 -13.75 26.85 -6.10
CA GLY A 327 -12.94 27.04 -7.30
C GLY A 327 -11.72 27.95 -7.09
N LEU A 328 -11.85 28.97 -6.23
CA LEU A 328 -10.75 29.91 -5.95
C LEU A 328 -9.61 29.21 -5.20
N PHE A 329 -9.93 28.35 -4.24
CA PHE A 329 -8.94 27.54 -3.54
C PHE A 329 -8.32 26.50 -4.47
N ALA A 330 -9.13 25.86 -5.33
CA ALA A 330 -8.64 24.89 -6.31
C ALA A 330 -7.64 25.53 -7.31
N GLU A 331 -7.93 26.74 -7.78
CA GLU A 331 -7.01 27.51 -8.63
C GLU A 331 -5.72 27.89 -7.91
N LEU A 332 -5.80 28.28 -6.63
CA LEU A 332 -4.62 28.54 -5.78
C LEU A 332 -3.74 27.30 -5.68
N LEU A 333 -4.31 26.12 -5.41
CA LEU A 333 -3.57 24.86 -5.33
C LEU A 333 -2.90 24.51 -6.66
N ASN A 334 -3.56 24.76 -7.79
CA ASN A 334 -2.96 24.56 -9.11
C ASN A 334 -1.81 25.53 -9.40
N ARG A 335 -1.92 26.80 -8.95
CA ARG A 335 -0.79 27.75 -9.01
C ARG A 335 0.38 27.25 -8.16
N LEU A 336 0.12 26.81 -6.93
CA LEU A 336 1.14 26.27 -6.03
C LEU A 336 1.82 25.01 -6.58
N ARG A 337 1.06 24.12 -7.23
CA ARG A 337 1.54 22.86 -7.82
C ARG A 337 2.72 23.08 -8.77
N VAL A 338 2.68 24.13 -9.61
CA VAL A 338 3.71 24.40 -10.62
C VAL A 338 4.67 25.53 -10.24
N LYS A 339 4.46 26.14 -9.06
CA LYS A 339 5.19 27.32 -8.62
C LYS A 339 6.68 27.05 -8.46
N GLN A 340 7.50 27.92 -9.04
CA GLN A 340 8.96 27.89 -8.86
C GLN A 340 9.40 28.68 -7.61
N LYS A 341 10.61 28.37 -7.10
CA LYS A 341 11.14 29.00 -5.86
C LYS A 341 11.26 30.52 -5.97
N ASN A 342 11.57 31.04 -7.16
CA ASN A 342 11.76 32.45 -7.46
C ASN A 342 10.45 33.22 -7.72
N GLU A 343 9.34 32.53 -7.95
CA GLU A 343 8.04 33.17 -8.18
C GLU A 343 7.44 33.64 -6.84
N SER A 344 6.81 34.81 -6.84
CA SER A 344 6.11 35.31 -5.66
C SER A 344 4.63 34.92 -5.69
N LEU A 345 4.09 34.53 -4.54
CA LEU A 345 2.65 34.37 -4.37
C LEU A 345 1.94 35.73 -4.43
N THR A 346 0.74 35.76 -5.01
CA THR A 346 -0.07 36.98 -4.99
C THR A 346 -0.49 37.32 -3.55
N LEU A 347 -0.86 38.57 -3.31
CA LEU A 347 -1.37 38.98 -1.98
C LEU A 347 -2.64 38.20 -1.60
N PHE A 348 -3.47 37.85 -2.59
CA PHE A 348 -4.64 37.01 -2.39
C PHE A 348 -4.23 35.61 -1.94
N ASP A 349 -3.33 34.95 -2.65
CA ASP A 349 -2.83 33.61 -2.30
C ASP A 349 -2.26 33.57 -0.89
N LYS A 350 -1.45 34.56 -0.53
CA LYS A 350 -0.90 34.68 0.82
C LYS A 350 -2.01 34.78 1.85
N ARG A 351 -2.98 35.67 1.64
CA ARG A 351 -4.12 35.85 2.56
C ARG A 351 -4.92 34.56 2.71
N THR A 352 -5.22 33.87 1.63
CA THR A 352 -5.96 32.60 1.64
C THR A 352 -5.20 31.52 2.42
N LEU A 353 -3.89 31.38 2.18
CA LEU A 353 -3.06 30.43 2.94
C LEU A 353 -2.90 30.84 4.40
N THR A 354 -2.87 32.14 4.69
CA THR A 354 -2.72 32.65 6.06
C THR A 354 -4.03 32.79 6.83
N HIS A 355 -5.17 32.60 6.17
CA HIS A 355 -6.49 32.86 6.74
C HIS A 355 -6.76 32.03 8.00
N CYS A 356 -6.18 30.82 8.06
CA CYS A 356 -6.31 29.90 9.19
C CYS A 356 -4.97 29.65 9.90
N PHE A 357 -4.08 30.65 9.99
CA PHE A 357 -2.88 30.52 10.83
C PHE A 357 -3.28 30.57 12.32
N GLY A 358 -3.21 29.42 12.97
CA GLY A 358 -3.44 29.21 14.40
C GLY A 358 -3.28 27.73 14.75
N ASP A 359 -3.36 27.40 16.03
CA ASP A 359 -3.49 26.00 16.45
C ASP A 359 -4.85 25.52 15.95
N GLY A 360 -4.82 24.57 15.01
CA GLY A 360 -6.03 23.89 14.55
C GLY A 360 -6.73 23.21 15.73
N PRO A 361 -7.98 22.79 15.57
CA PRO A 361 -8.64 22.02 16.62
C PRO A 361 -7.82 20.75 16.91
N ASP A 362 -7.55 20.46 18.18
CA ASP A 362 -6.73 19.32 18.63
C ASP A 362 -7.18 17.98 18.04
N GLU A 363 -8.50 17.83 17.85
CA GLU A 363 -9.15 16.61 17.31
C GLU A 363 -9.00 16.46 15.80
N ALA A 364 -8.52 17.48 15.08
CA ALA A 364 -8.29 17.38 13.65
C ALA A 364 -7.02 16.60 13.33
N LEU A 365 -6.95 16.10 12.09
CA LEU A 365 -5.71 15.53 11.58
C LEU A 365 -4.65 16.64 11.40
N HIS A 366 -3.51 16.43 12.05
CA HIS A 366 -2.34 17.30 11.91
C HIS A 366 -1.30 16.66 10.98
N ILE A 367 -0.84 17.41 9.98
CA ILE A 367 0.14 16.96 8.98
C ILE A 367 1.45 17.71 9.21
N TYR A 368 2.52 16.97 9.44
CA TYR A 368 3.86 17.52 9.71
C TYR A 368 4.88 17.13 8.65
N SER A 369 6.03 17.80 8.67
CA SER A 369 7.11 17.59 7.71
C SER A 369 8.02 16.41 8.09
N THR A 370 8.15 16.14 9.38
CA THR A 370 9.03 15.10 9.92
C THR A 370 8.29 14.17 10.88
N ASN A 371 8.72 12.91 10.94
CA ASN A 371 8.17 11.94 11.89
C ASN A 371 8.41 12.38 13.35
N ALA A 372 9.50 13.09 13.63
CA ALA A 372 9.76 13.60 14.99
C ALA A 372 8.69 14.60 15.46
N GLU A 373 8.22 15.47 14.57
CA GLU A 373 7.10 16.39 14.85
C GLU A 373 5.79 15.62 15.06
N VAL A 374 5.51 14.63 14.19
CA VAL A 374 4.35 13.73 14.33
C VAL A 374 4.38 13.02 15.69
N ASP A 375 5.52 12.41 16.03
CA ASP A 375 5.68 11.64 17.27
C ASP A 375 5.54 12.53 18.51
N ASN A 376 6.07 13.75 18.48
CA ASN A 376 5.95 14.69 19.59
C ASN A 376 4.48 15.12 19.79
N PHE A 377 3.80 15.54 18.72
CA PHE A 377 2.40 15.94 18.81
C PHE A 377 1.50 14.78 19.26
N ASN A 378 1.68 13.59 18.68
CA ASN A 378 0.92 12.41 19.06
C ASN A 378 1.14 12.04 20.54
N LYS A 379 2.38 12.14 21.04
CA LYS A 379 2.68 11.91 22.47
C LYS A 379 1.99 12.93 23.36
N GLU A 380 2.02 14.21 23.01
CA GLU A 380 1.33 15.27 23.76
C GLU A 380 -0.18 15.01 23.82
N MET A 381 -0.79 14.62 22.69
CA MET A 381 -2.22 14.30 22.62
C MET A 381 -2.58 13.04 23.43
N ILE A 382 -1.77 11.99 23.36
CA ILE A 382 -1.95 10.79 24.18
C ILE A 382 -1.87 11.12 25.67
N MET A 383 -0.89 11.92 26.10
CA MET A 383 -0.77 12.34 27.50
C MET A 383 -1.95 13.20 27.97
N LYS A 384 -2.51 14.00 27.06
CA LYS A 384 -3.68 14.85 27.35
C LYS A 384 -4.97 14.03 27.50
N LEU A 385 -5.15 13.01 26.67
CA LEU A 385 -6.36 12.17 26.65
C LEU A 385 -6.31 11.03 27.67
N CYS A 386 -5.15 10.44 27.90
CA CYS A 386 -4.96 9.32 28.83
C CYS A 386 -4.35 9.80 30.15
N THR A 387 -5.19 10.11 31.15
CA THR A 387 -4.75 10.54 32.49
C THR A 387 -3.95 9.49 33.28
N GLU A 388 -4.01 8.22 32.84
CA GLU A 388 -3.28 7.09 33.44
C GLU A 388 -1.86 6.93 32.87
N PHE A 389 -1.55 7.56 31.73
CA PHE A 389 -0.20 7.65 31.18
C PHE A 389 0.62 8.75 31.90
N LYS A 390 0.73 8.64 33.24
CA LYS A 390 1.75 9.38 33.99
C LYS A 390 2.98 8.50 34.10
N THR A 391 3.98 8.81 33.28
CA THR A 391 5.33 8.25 33.34
C THR A 391 5.87 8.27 34.78
N ASN A 392 6.20 7.10 35.31
CA ASN A 392 7.22 6.95 36.35
C ASN A 392 8.62 7.08 35.74
#